data_AF-A0A4S3LQY2-F1
#
_entry.id   AF-A0A4S3LQY2-F1
#
_cell.length_a   1.000
_cell.length_b   1.000
_cell.length_c   1.000
_cell.angle_alpha   90.00
_cell.angle_beta   90.00
_cell.angle_gamma   90.00
#
_symmetry.space_group_name_H-M   'P 1'
#
loop_
_entity.id
_entity.type
_entity.pdbx_description
1 polymer ?
#
loop_
_entity_poly.entity_id
_entity_poly.type
_entity_poly.pdbx_seq_one_letter_code
_entity_poly.pdbx_strand_id
1 'polypeptide(L)'
;KEAKVLTSRTGVAQIPAVMNGNVYAIYHQFYNHPYNIVGMEYLAKFIYPQEFKTLDPAKTYHDIVRQYTQLPDQDFILGWSAKI
;
A
#
# COMPACT_ATOMS: atom_id res chain seq x y z
N LYS A 1 2.54 2.14 -14.88
CA LYS A 1 1.76 2.00 -16.14
C LYS A 1 0.32 1.54 -15.84
N GLU A 2 0.14 0.50 -15.03
CA GLU A 2 -1.17 -0.07 -14.68
C GLU A 2 -2.06 0.88 -13.85
N ALA A 3 -1.50 1.52 -12.81
CA ALA A 3 -2.25 2.50 -12.02
C ALA A 3 -2.88 3.61 -12.88
N LYS A 4 -2.15 4.13 -13.88
CA LYS A 4 -2.64 5.15 -14.81
C LYS A 4 -3.85 4.68 -15.62
N VAL A 5 -3.82 3.43 -16.09
CA VAL A 5 -4.95 2.81 -16.82
C VAL A 5 -6.16 2.68 -15.90
N LEU A 6 -5.95 2.27 -14.65
CA LEU A 6 -7.03 2.12 -13.68
C LEU A 6 -7.65 3.46 -13.28
N THR A 7 -6.86 4.52 -13.14
CA THR A 7 -7.33 5.86 -12.77
C THR A 7 -7.94 6.62 -13.94
N SER A 8 -7.62 6.27 -15.20
CA SER A 8 -8.17 6.93 -16.39
C SER A 8 -9.52 6.37 -16.84
N ARG A 9 -10.09 5.38 -16.14
CA ARG A 9 -11.40 4.80 -16.49
C ARG A 9 -12.51 5.85 -16.37
N THR A 10 -13.45 5.82 -17.31
CA THR A 10 -14.68 6.63 -17.25
C THR A 10 -15.38 6.43 -15.91
N GLY A 11 -15.79 7.51 -15.25
CA GLY A 11 -16.34 7.53 -13.90
C GLY A 11 -15.26 7.64 -12.82
N VAL A 12 -14.15 6.92 -12.94
CA VAL A 12 -13.04 6.94 -11.97
C VAL A 12 -12.23 8.23 -12.09
N ALA A 13 -11.92 8.65 -13.32
CA ALA A 13 -11.10 9.83 -13.57
C ALA A 13 -11.71 11.14 -13.03
N GLN A 14 -13.04 11.18 -12.86
CA GLN A 14 -13.78 12.34 -12.37
C GLN A 14 -13.89 12.40 -10.84
N ILE A 15 -13.45 11.37 -10.12
CA ILE A 15 -13.49 11.35 -8.65
C ILE A 15 -12.53 12.43 -8.12
N PRO A 16 -12.94 13.33 -7.21
CA PRO A 16 -12.07 14.38 -6.67
C PRO A 16 -10.77 13.86 -6.07
N ALA A 17 -10.79 12.72 -5.39
CA ALA A 17 -9.59 12.06 -4.88
C ALA A 17 -8.60 11.69 -6.00
N VAL A 18 -9.09 11.19 -7.14
CA VAL A 18 -8.26 10.84 -8.30
C VAL A 18 -7.66 12.09 -8.95
N MET A 19 -8.47 13.14 -9.13
CA MET A 19 -8.00 14.42 -9.67
C MET A 19 -6.94 15.09 -8.77
N ASN A 20 -7.07 14.94 -7.44
CA ASN A 20 -6.13 15.49 -6.46
C ASN A 20 -4.92 14.59 -6.18
N GLY A 21 -4.75 13.50 -6.95
CA GLY A 21 -3.66 12.53 -6.77
C GLY A 21 -3.75 11.70 -5.50
N ASN A 22 -4.86 11.75 -4.76
CA ASN A 22 -5.11 10.91 -3.58
C ASN A 22 -5.53 9.49 -4.01
N VAL A 23 -4.63 8.80 -4.70
CA VAL A 23 -4.82 7.44 -5.18
C VAL A 23 -3.77 6.55 -4.55
N TYR A 24 -4.24 5.45 -3.95
CA TYR A 24 -3.41 4.48 -3.28
C TYR A 24 -3.76 3.08 -3.78
N ALA A 25 -2.79 2.18 -3.75
CA ALA A 25 -2.98 0.76 -3.99
C ALA A 25 -2.34 -0.04 -2.85
N ILE A 26 -2.94 -1.17 -2.54
CA ILE A 26 -2.43 -2.16 -1.58
C ILE A 26 -2.52 -3.53 -2.24
N TYR A 27 -1.63 -4.45 -1.84
CA TYR A 27 -1.68 -5.81 -2.34
C TYR A 27 -3.02 -6.49 -2.01
N HIS A 28 -3.69 -7.02 -3.04
CA HIS A 28 -5.08 -7.47 -2.93
C HIS A 28 -5.29 -8.56 -1.88
N GLN A 29 -4.35 -9.51 -1.77
CA GLN A 29 -4.52 -10.67 -0.88
C GLN A 29 -4.56 -10.29 0.61
N PHE A 30 -4.15 -9.07 1.00
CA PHE A 30 -4.31 -8.61 2.38
C PHE A 30 -5.76 -8.62 2.88
N TYR A 31 -6.76 -8.76 2.01
CA TYR A 31 -8.15 -8.99 2.44
C TYR A 31 -8.34 -10.28 3.27
N ASN A 32 -7.47 -11.29 3.09
CA ASN A 32 -7.56 -12.58 3.79
C ASN A 32 -6.18 -13.22 4.03
N HIS A 33 -5.11 -12.43 4.06
CA HIS A 33 -3.75 -12.91 4.33
C HIS A 33 -3.38 -12.66 5.80
N PRO A 34 -2.65 -13.57 6.48
CA PRO A 34 -2.18 -13.36 7.86
C PRO A 34 -1.26 -12.14 8.03
N TYR A 35 -0.73 -11.60 6.94
CA TYR A 35 0.13 -10.40 6.95
C TYR A 35 -0.65 -9.11 6.68
N ASN A 36 -1.98 -9.14 6.84
CA ASN A 36 -2.87 -7.99 6.59
C ASN A 36 -2.50 -6.73 7.39
N ILE A 37 -1.80 -6.88 8.53
CA ILE A 37 -1.28 -5.77 9.32
C ILE A 37 -0.38 -4.85 8.48
N VAL A 38 0.41 -5.40 7.55
CA VAL A 38 1.23 -4.62 6.61
C VAL A 38 0.35 -3.73 5.74
N GLY A 39 -0.76 -4.27 5.22
CA GLY A 39 -1.74 -3.49 4.45
C GLY A 39 -2.40 -2.38 5.27
N MET A 40 -2.71 -2.66 6.53
CA MET A 40 -3.25 -1.66 7.47
C MET A 40 -2.26 -0.54 7.74
N GLU A 41 -0.97 -0.85 7.89
CA GLU A 41 0.08 0.15 8.10
C GLU A 41 0.29 1.04 6.86
N TYR A 42 0.24 0.47 5.65
CA TYR A 42 0.23 1.27 4.42
C TYR A 42 -0.96 2.24 4.39
N LEU A 43 -2.17 1.77 4.70
CA LEU A 43 -3.37 2.62 4.76
C LEU A 43 -3.22 3.73 5.81
N ALA A 44 -2.74 3.40 7.01
CA ALA A 44 -2.51 4.38 8.08
C ALA A 44 -1.54 5.47 7.62
N LYS A 45 -0.41 5.09 7.02
CA LYS A 45 0.60 6.03 6.49
C LYS A 45 0.06 6.88 5.35
N PHE A 46 -0.75 6.32 4.45
CA PHE A 46 -1.35 7.04 3.33
C PHE A 46 -2.40 8.06 3.78
N ILE A 47 -3.20 7.72 4.79
CA ILE A 47 -4.31 8.58 5.26
C ILE A 47 -3.80 9.65 6.22
N TYR A 48 -2.85 9.32 7.09
CA TYR A 48 -2.32 10.21 8.14
C TYR A 48 -0.78 10.29 8.09
N PRO A 49 -0.21 10.87 7.01
CA PRO A 49 1.24 10.83 6.78
C PRO A 49 2.06 11.63 7.82
N GLN A 50 1.46 12.63 8.49
CA GLN A 50 2.16 13.43 9.50
C GLN A 50 2.29 12.66 10.82
N GLU A 51 1.22 11.99 11.22
CA GLU A 51 1.11 11.18 12.41
C GLU A 51 1.96 9.92 12.29
N PHE A 52 1.95 9.27 11.11
CA PHE A 52 2.69 8.04 10.83
C PHE A 52 3.95 8.26 9.97
N LYS A 53 4.61 9.41 10.14
CA LYS A 53 5.84 9.75 9.39
C LYS A 53 6.94 8.71 9.56
N THR A 54 7.08 8.11 10.76
CA THR A 54 8.10 7.10 11.09
C THR A 54 7.64 5.66 10.86
N LEU A 55 6.37 5.41 10.52
CA LEU A 55 5.87 4.07 10.26
C LEU A 55 6.48 3.54 8.96
N ASP A 56 7.05 2.33 9.00
CA ASP A 56 7.63 1.65 7.84
C ASP A 56 6.94 0.29 7.65
N PRO A 57 5.89 0.23 6.80
CA PRO A 57 5.18 -1.02 6.53
C PRO A 57 6.05 -2.10 5.88
N ALA A 58 7.09 -1.70 5.11
CA ALA A 58 8.01 -2.65 4.49
C ALA A 58 8.86 -3.32 5.57
N LYS A 59 9.32 -2.56 6.57
CA LYS A 59 10.01 -3.14 7.73
C LYS A 59 9.16 -4.18 8.44
N THR A 60 7.88 -3.90 8.72
CA THR A 60 6.97 -4.87 9.37
C THR A 60 6.86 -6.16 8.56
N TYR A 61 6.77 -6.06 7.22
CA TYR A 61 6.79 -7.24 6.35
C TYR A 61 8.09 -8.05 6.51
N HIS A 62 9.26 -7.40 6.43
CA HIS A 62 10.55 -8.06 6.60
C HIS A 62 10.70 -8.71 7.99
N ASP A 63 10.23 -8.04 9.05
CA ASP A 63 10.24 -8.59 10.40
C ASP A 63 9.40 -9.88 10.47
N ILE A 64 8.19 -9.88 9.88
CA ILE A 64 7.34 -11.08 9.83
C ILE A 64 8.02 -12.23 9.10
N VAL A 65 8.58 -11.97 7.91
CA VAL A 65 9.25 -12.99 7.09
C VAL A 65 10.45 -13.58 7.82
N ARG A 66 11.31 -12.73 8.39
CA ARG A 66 12.55 -13.15 9.09
C ARG A 66 12.28 -13.89 10.40
N GLN A 67 11.26 -13.48 11.16
CA GLN A 67 11.05 -14.02 12.52
C GLN A 67 10.13 -15.23 12.55
N TYR A 68 9.17 -15.33 11.63
CA TYR A 68 8.08 -16.32 11.74
C TYR A 68 7.95 -17.26 10.54
N THR A 69 8.86 -17.20 9.57
CA THR A 69 8.81 -18.04 8.36
C THR A 69 10.19 -18.59 7.98
N GLN A 70 10.23 -19.48 6.98
CA GLN A 70 11.46 -19.82 6.24
C GLN A 70 11.44 -19.31 4.79
N LEU A 71 10.57 -18.35 4.49
CA LEU A 71 10.50 -17.76 3.15
C LEU A 71 11.72 -16.86 2.91
N PRO A 72 12.16 -16.71 1.66
CA PRO A 72 13.23 -15.77 1.33
C PRO A 72 12.78 -14.34 1.61
N ASP A 73 13.65 -13.58 2.25
CA ASP A 73 13.45 -12.16 2.50
C ASP A 73 13.69 -11.36 1.23
N GLN A 74 12.62 -10.95 0.56
CA GLN A 74 12.64 -10.28 -0.73
C GLN A 74 11.80 -9.00 -0.70
N ASP A 75 12.18 -8.02 -1.52
CA ASP A 75 11.42 -6.78 -1.66
C ASP A 75 10.16 -7.00 -2.52
N PHE A 76 9.03 -6.52 -2.02
CA PHE A 76 7.74 -6.55 -2.73
C PHE A 76 7.06 -5.19 -2.74
N ILE A 77 6.35 -4.90 -3.83
CA ILE A 77 5.44 -3.74 -3.89
C ILE A 77 4.12 -4.15 -3.20
N LEU A 78 4.04 -3.88 -1.90
CA LEU A 78 2.87 -4.20 -1.07
C LEU A 78 1.91 -3.02 -0.91
N GLY A 79 2.39 -1.81 -1.20
CA GLY A 79 1.60 -0.59 -1.26
C GLY A 79 2.19 0.39 -2.27
N TRP A 80 1.35 1.29 -2.78
CA TRP A 80 1.74 2.32 -3.74
C TRP A 80 0.87 3.57 -3.57
N SER A 81 1.44 4.76 -3.80
CA SER A 81 0.70 6.02 -3.86
C SER A 81 1.06 6.79 -5.13
N ALA A 82 0.09 7.55 -5.65
CA ALA A 82 0.32 8.51 -6.73
C ALA A 82 1.04 9.79 -6.26
N LYS A 83 1.04 10.07 -4.95
CA LYS A 83 1.82 11.16 -4.35
C LYS A 83 3.19 10.61 -3.93
N ILE A 84 4.25 11.09 -4.58
CA ILE A 84 5.63 10.95 -4.11
C ILE A 84 5.97 12.23 -3.35
#